data_AF-F6GJ79-F1
#
_entry.id   AF-F6GJ79-F1
#
_cell.length_a   1.000
_cell.length_b   1.000
_cell.length_c   1.000
_cell.angle_alpha   90.00
_cell.angle_beta   90.00
_cell.angle_gamma   90.00
#
_symmetry.space_group_name_H-M   'P 1'
#
loop_
_entity.id
_entity.type
_entity.pdbx_description
1 polymer ?
#
loop_
_entity_poly.entity_id
_entity_poly.type
_entity_poly.pdbx_seq_one_letter_code
_entity_poly.pdbx_strand_id
1 'polypeptide(L)'
;MKKLLTFIIILNFTACAELQDVVNQLPQGNGSLSQVDIGNGLRQALDLGIDKQVTKLTQQDGFFKNELVKILLPEELQKVDKALRDIGLSNLADEGLKVLNRAAEDAVGEATPIFIDAVKGITFNDAKNILLGDNDAATQYLSNRTESALYAKFNPVIKNSFAKVGADQIWANLINKYNAIPFTNNVNPDLTDYVTGEALKGVYKMIAVEELEIREKASSRTTDLLRKVFALQD
;
A
#
# COMPACT_ATOMS: atom_id res chain seq x y z
N MET A 1 43.96 -26.26 19.38
CA MET A 1 42.85 -25.84 18.49
C MET A 1 41.53 -26.55 18.78
N LYS A 2 41.49 -27.89 18.94
CA LYS A 2 40.23 -28.62 19.27
C LYS A 2 39.57 -28.22 20.60
N LYS A 3 40.35 -27.92 21.65
CA LYS A 3 39.82 -27.47 22.96
C LYS A 3 39.32 -26.02 22.98
N LEU A 4 39.75 -25.18 22.04
CA LEU A 4 39.29 -23.78 21.93
C LEU A 4 37.94 -23.70 21.21
N LEU A 5 37.71 -24.59 20.22
CA LEU A 5 36.42 -24.70 19.51
C LEU A 5 35.29 -25.20 20.42
N THR A 6 35.58 -26.10 21.36
CA THR A 6 34.56 -26.62 22.29
C THR A 6 34.05 -25.55 23.27
N PHE A 7 34.89 -24.58 23.64
CA PHE A 7 34.51 -23.50 24.56
C PHE A 7 33.61 -22.44 23.89
N ILE A 8 33.79 -22.21 22.58
CA ILE A 8 32.98 -21.25 21.81
C ILE A 8 31.57 -21.81 21.52
N ILE A 9 31.42 -23.13 21.36
CA ILE A 9 30.12 -23.77 21.10
C ILE A 9 29.22 -23.76 22.36
N ILE A 10 29.79 -23.87 23.56
CA ILE A 10 29.04 -23.84 24.82
C ILE A 10 28.52 -22.44 25.16
N LEU A 11 29.21 -21.39 24.71
CA LEU A 11 28.80 -19.98 24.88
C LEU A 11 27.62 -19.56 23.99
N ASN A 12 27.37 -20.27 22.88
CA ASN A 12 26.25 -19.98 22.00
C ASN A 12 24.93 -20.63 22.46
N PHE A 13 25.00 -21.70 23.26
CA PHE A 13 23.80 -22.37 23.78
C PHE A 13 23.21 -21.73 25.05
N THR A 14 24.02 -20.97 25.79
CA THR A 14 23.56 -20.26 27.01
C THR A 14 22.94 -18.90 26.71
N ALA A 15 23.28 -18.27 25.59
CA ALA A 15 22.69 -16.99 25.17
C ALA A 15 21.19 -17.09 24.82
N CYS A 16 20.72 -18.23 24.29
CA CYS A 16 19.29 -18.43 24.01
C CYS A 16 18.45 -18.68 25.27
N ALA A 17 19.04 -19.26 26.32
CA ALA A 17 18.31 -19.55 27.56
C ALA A 17 18.01 -18.26 28.35
N GLU A 18 19.00 -17.38 28.47
CA GLU A 18 18.84 -16.07 29.13
C GLU A 18 17.86 -15.15 28.37
N LEU A 19 17.88 -15.17 27.02
CA LEU A 19 16.94 -14.37 26.22
C LEU A 19 15.48 -14.84 26.39
N GLN A 20 15.27 -16.15 26.50
CA GLN A 20 13.95 -16.73 26.75
C GLN A 20 13.44 -16.37 28.16
N ASP A 21 14.32 -16.32 29.15
CA ASP A 21 13.98 -15.92 30.52
C ASP A 21 13.70 -14.42 30.64
N VAL A 22 14.39 -13.56 29.88
CA VAL A 22 14.05 -12.12 29.78
C VAL A 22 12.68 -11.91 29.13
N VAL A 23 12.32 -12.72 28.13
CA VAL A 23 10.97 -12.72 27.52
C VAL A 23 9.91 -13.22 28.51
N ASN A 24 10.25 -14.19 29.37
CA ASN A 24 9.36 -14.73 30.40
C ASN A 24 9.28 -13.86 31.67
N GLN A 25 10.24 -12.95 31.89
CA GLN A 25 10.26 -12.00 33.01
C GLN A 25 9.60 -10.65 32.69
N LEU A 26 9.00 -10.51 31.50
CA LEU A 26 8.07 -9.41 31.25
C LEU A 26 6.91 -9.49 32.27
N PRO A 27 6.61 -8.40 32.99
CA PRO A 27 5.70 -8.46 34.14
C PRO A 27 4.30 -8.89 33.72
N GLN A 28 3.90 -10.09 34.16
CA GLN A 28 2.55 -10.65 34.04
C GLN A 28 1.63 -10.09 35.15
N GLY A 29 1.52 -8.76 35.24
CA GLY A 29 0.70 -8.10 36.27
C GLY A 29 -0.01 -6.87 35.72
N ASN A 30 -1.36 -6.86 35.82
CA ASN A 30 -2.40 -5.79 35.76
C ASN A 30 -2.08 -4.37 35.23
N GLY A 31 -1.11 -4.22 34.34
CA GLY A 31 -0.66 -2.97 33.73
C GLY A 31 0.29 -3.15 32.54
N SER A 32 0.77 -4.39 32.30
CA SER A 32 1.49 -4.78 31.08
C SER A 32 0.51 -5.29 30.02
N LEU A 33 0.64 -4.81 28.78
CA LEU A 33 -0.21 -5.24 27.66
C LEU A 33 -0.14 -6.75 27.47
N SER A 34 -1.30 -7.40 27.44
CA SER A 34 -1.33 -8.82 27.09
C SER A 34 -0.97 -9.00 25.62
N GLN A 35 -0.49 -10.20 25.29
CA GLN A 35 -0.24 -10.64 23.92
C GLN A 35 -1.45 -10.42 22.99
N VAL A 36 -2.66 -10.51 23.55
CA VAL A 36 -3.94 -10.27 22.89
C VAL A 36 -4.17 -8.78 22.62
N ASP A 37 -3.75 -7.90 23.53
CA ASP A 37 -3.90 -6.44 23.39
C ASP A 37 -3.03 -5.89 22.26
N ILE A 38 -1.83 -6.44 22.07
CA ILE A 38 -0.92 -6.05 20.96
C ILE A 38 -1.56 -6.36 19.61
N GLY A 39 -2.07 -7.59 19.44
CA GLY A 39 -2.72 -7.99 18.20
C GLY A 39 -3.98 -7.17 17.91
N ASN A 40 -4.83 -6.97 18.92
CA ASN A 40 -6.06 -6.19 18.76
C ASN A 40 -5.80 -4.70 18.48
N GLY A 41 -4.80 -4.11 19.14
CA GLY A 41 -4.43 -2.72 18.94
C GLY A 41 -3.88 -2.44 17.56
N LEU A 42 -3.00 -3.31 17.08
CA LEU A 42 -2.47 -3.22 15.73
C LEU A 42 -3.59 -3.38 14.69
N ARG A 43 -4.46 -4.37 14.84
CA ARG A 43 -5.58 -4.58 13.90
C ARG A 43 -6.51 -3.37 13.88
N GLN A 44 -6.86 -2.82 15.04
CA GLN A 44 -7.65 -1.60 15.12
C GLN A 44 -6.97 -0.42 14.42
N ALA A 45 -5.65 -0.27 14.56
CA ALA A 45 -4.89 0.78 13.88
C ALA A 45 -4.99 0.65 12.37
N LEU A 46 -4.81 -0.57 11.88
CA LEU A 46 -4.87 -0.88 10.45
C LEU A 46 -6.27 -0.68 9.89
N ASP A 47 -7.31 -1.17 10.58
CA ASP A 47 -8.70 -0.98 10.15
C ASP A 47 -9.05 0.51 10.01
N LEU A 48 -8.70 1.33 11.01
CA LEU A 48 -8.95 2.77 10.98
C LEU A 48 -8.12 3.48 9.90
N GLY A 49 -6.84 3.13 9.77
CA GLY A 49 -5.94 3.73 8.79
C GLY A 49 -6.35 3.40 7.36
N ILE A 50 -6.73 2.15 7.10
CA ILE A 50 -7.26 1.68 5.82
C ILE A 50 -8.57 2.42 5.50
N ASP A 51 -9.54 2.44 6.42
CA ASP A 51 -10.83 3.11 6.18
C ASP A 51 -10.62 4.58 5.83
N LYS A 52 -9.78 5.29 6.59
CA LYS A 52 -9.44 6.70 6.36
C LYS A 52 -8.81 6.92 4.99
N GLN A 53 -7.79 6.13 4.63
CA GLN A 53 -7.02 6.35 3.41
C GLN A 53 -7.76 5.87 2.15
N VAL A 54 -8.43 4.73 2.21
CA VAL A 54 -9.28 4.26 1.12
C VAL A 54 -10.43 5.23 0.89
N THR A 55 -11.16 5.66 1.93
CA THR A 55 -12.22 6.68 1.80
C THR A 55 -11.71 7.98 1.19
N LYS A 56 -10.50 8.41 1.52
CA LYS A 56 -9.90 9.61 0.93
C LYS A 56 -9.67 9.45 -0.58
N LEU A 57 -9.26 8.25 -1.01
CA LEU A 57 -8.99 7.95 -2.41
C LEU A 57 -10.25 7.73 -3.26
N THR A 58 -11.37 7.34 -2.66
CA THR A 58 -12.65 7.18 -3.39
C THR A 58 -13.37 8.51 -3.64
N GLN A 59 -13.01 9.55 -2.90
CA GLN A 59 -13.61 10.87 -3.10
C GLN A 59 -13.22 11.44 -4.45
N GLN A 60 -14.08 12.32 -4.97
CA GLN A 60 -13.73 13.13 -6.14
C GLN A 60 -12.41 13.87 -5.86
N ASP A 61 -11.47 13.72 -6.79
CA ASP A 61 -10.11 14.27 -6.72
C ASP A 61 -9.18 13.59 -5.70
N GLY A 62 -9.61 12.46 -5.13
CA GLY A 62 -8.81 11.61 -4.24
C GLY A 62 -7.54 11.08 -4.90
N PHE A 63 -7.57 10.87 -6.22
CA PHE A 63 -6.39 10.65 -7.05
C PHE A 63 -5.98 11.91 -7.81
N PHE A 64 -6.92 12.52 -8.55
CA PHE A 64 -6.54 13.53 -9.56
C PHE A 64 -5.82 14.77 -9.00
N LYS A 65 -6.16 15.20 -7.77
CA LYS A 65 -5.48 16.32 -7.08
C LYS A 65 -4.53 15.88 -5.97
N ASN A 66 -4.34 14.57 -5.79
CA ASN A 66 -3.44 14.04 -4.78
C ASN A 66 -2.08 13.75 -5.40
N GLU A 67 -1.12 14.65 -5.20
CA GLU A 67 0.22 14.59 -5.79
C GLU A 67 0.99 13.30 -5.47
N LEU A 68 0.65 12.60 -4.39
CA LEU A 68 1.30 11.36 -3.99
C LEU A 68 0.91 10.15 -4.84
N VAL A 69 -0.28 10.19 -5.45
CA VAL A 69 -0.90 9.02 -6.10
C VAL A 69 -1.58 9.33 -7.41
N LYS A 70 -1.58 10.61 -7.84
CA LYS A 70 -2.13 11.02 -9.12
C LYS A 70 -1.54 10.16 -10.23
N ILE A 71 -2.42 9.47 -10.94
CA ILE A 71 -2.03 8.62 -12.06
C ILE A 71 -1.65 9.56 -13.19
N LEU A 72 -0.38 9.48 -13.59
CA LEU A 72 0.16 10.18 -14.75
C LEU A 72 0.12 9.26 -15.96
N LEU A 73 0.42 9.83 -17.12
CA LEU A 73 0.74 9.02 -18.28
C LEU A 73 2.09 8.32 -18.06
N PRO A 74 2.28 7.11 -18.63
CA PRO A 74 3.59 6.47 -18.72
C PRO A 74 4.67 7.45 -19.17
N GLU A 75 5.88 7.31 -18.64
CA GLU A 75 6.98 8.26 -18.87
C GLU A 75 7.23 8.47 -20.38
N GLU A 76 7.09 7.41 -21.16
CA GLU A 76 7.19 7.40 -22.62
C GLU A 76 6.18 8.33 -23.30
N LEU A 77 4.99 8.48 -22.72
CA LEU A 77 3.89 9.29 -23.26
C LEU A 77 3.85 10.71 -22.72
N GLN A 78 4.64 11.04 -21.69
CA GLN A 78 4.70 12.42 -21.18
C GLN A 78 5.20 13.41 -22.24
N LYS A 79 6.06 12.95 -23.16
CA LYS A 79 6.49 13.77 -24.31
C LYS A 79 5.34 14.04 -25.28
N VAL A 80 4.45 13.06 -25.47
CA VAL A 80 3.26 13.19 -26.31
C VAL A 80 2.26 14.16 -25.67
N ASP A 81 2.04 14.06 -24.36
CA ASP A 81 1.24 15.02 -23.60
C ASP A 81 1.75 16.44 -23.77
N LYS A 82 3.07 16.65 -23.59
CA LYS A 82 3.70 17.95 -23.81
C LYS A 82 3.47 18.49 -25.22
N ALA A 83 3.65 17.65 -26.24
CA ALA A 83 3.42 18.06 -27.62
C ALA A 83 1.95 18.46 -27.89
N LEU A 84 0.98 17.73 -27.33
CA LEU A 84 -0.44 18.09 -27.41
C LEU A 84 -0.71 19.46 -26.77
N ARG A 85 -0.08 19.74 -25.62
CA ARG A 85 -0.19 21.04 -24.95
C ARG A 85 0.41 22.17 -25.77
N ASP A 86 1.59 21.95 -26.33
CA ASP A 86 2.33 22.94 -27.14
C ASP A 86 1.55 23.38 -28.39
N ILE A 87 0.72 22.49 -28.96
CA ILE A 87 -0.13 22.81 -30.12
C ILE A 87 -1.53 23.33 -29.73
N GLY A 88 -1.76 23.64 -28.46
CA GLY A 88 -3.01 24.22 -27.96
C GLY A 88 -4.10 23.22 -27.56
N LEU A 89 -3.80 21.92 -27.48
CA LEU A 89 -4.74 20.86 -27.08
C LEU A 89 -4.67 20.51 -25.58
N SER A 90 -4.30 21.48 -24.73
CA SER A 90 -4.15 21.26 -23.28
C SER A 90 -5.42 20.72 -22.61
N ASN A 91 -6.61 21.21 -22.99
CA ASN A 91 -7.87 20.73 -22.43
C ASN A 91 -8.10 19.23 -22.70
N LEU A 92 -7.69 18.74 -23.88
CA LEU A 92 -7.84 17.32 -24.24
C LEU A 92 -6.89 16.45 -23.41
N ALA A 93 -5.66 16.92 -23.23
CA ALA A 93 -4.67 16.27 -22.38
C ALA A 93 -5.15 16.18 -20.92
N ASP A 94 -5.72 17.27 -20.40
CA ASP A 94 -6.25 17.35 -19.03
C ASP A 94 -7.45 16.42 -18.82
N GLU A 95 -8.39 16.36 -19.77
CA GLU A 95 -9.53 15.45 -19.68
C GLU A 95 -9.11 13.99 -19.79
N GLY A 96 -8.12 13.67 -20.64
CA GLY A 96 -7.54 12.32 -20.70
C GLY A 96 -6.96 11.89 -19.35
N LEU A 97 -6.14 12.75 -18.74
CA LEU A 97 -5.55 12.50 -17.42
C LEU A 97 -6.60 12.34 -16.33
N LYS A 98 -7.64 13.17 -16.38
CA LYS A 98 -8.76 13.11 -15.43
C LYS A 98 -9.52 11.79 -15.55
N VAL A 99 -9.78 11.29 -16.75
CA VAL A 99 -10.43 9.99 -16.97
C VAL A 99 -9.65 8.85 -16.30
N LEU A 100 -8.32 8.83 -16.40
CA LEU A 100 -7.50 7.80 -15.73
C LEU A 100 -7.72 7.81 -14.22
N ASN A 101 -7.66 9.00 -13.62
CA ASN A 101 -7.78 9.17 -12.18
C ASN A 101 -9.20 8.90 -11.68
N ARG A 102 -10.25 9.29 -12.44
CA ARG A 102 -11.64 8.97 -12.11
C ARG A 102 -11.90 7.46 -12.11
N ALA A 103 -11.35 6.74 -13.08
CA ALA A 103 -11.49 5.29 -13.11
C ALA A 103 -10.82 4.61 -11.90
N ALA A 104 -9.69 5.14 -11.43
CA ALA A 104 -9.06 4.67 -10.19
C ALA A 104 -9.89 5.02 -8.94
N GLU A 105 -10.39 6.26 -8.83
CA GLU A 105 -11.27 6.70 -7.74
C GLU A 105 -12.52 5.79 -7.62
N ASP A 106 -13.14 5.43 -8.76
CA ASP A 106 -14.29 4.51 -8.81
C ASP A 106 -13.93 3.10 -8.28
N ALA A 107 -12.75 2.59 -8.63
CA ALA A 107 -12.34 1.23 -8.32
C ALA A 107 -11.86 1.04 -6.88
N VAL A 108 -11.23 2.05 -6.29
CA VAL A 108 -10.68 1.96 -4.93
C VAL A 108 -11.77 1.75 -3.86
N GLY A 109 -13.03 2.03 -4.17
CA GLY A 109 -14.16 1.73 -3.27
C GLY A 109 -14.32 0.25 -2.94
N GLU A 110 -13.79 -0.64 -3.79
CA GLU A 110 -13.82 -2.09 -3.58
C GLU A 110 -12.75 -2.59 -2.59
N ALA A 111 -11.83 -1.72 -2.15
CA ALA A 111 -10.63 -2.14 -1.42
C ALA A 111 -10.88 -2.46 0.06
N THR A 112 -11.72 -1.65 0.73
CA THR A 112 -11.98 -1.74 2.17
C THR A 112 -12.32 -3.16 2.65
N PRO A 113 -13.28 -3.90 2.07
CA PRO A 113 -13.61 -5.24 2.55
C PRO A 113 -12.45 -6.24 2.42
N ILE A 114 -11.61 -6.12 1.38
CA ILE A 114 -10.46 -7.00 1.18
C ILE A 114 -9.38 -6.74 2.23
N PHE A 115 -9.11 -5.47 2.52
CA PHE A 115 -8.16 -5.11 3.57
C PHE A 115 -8.62 -5.52 4.96
N ILE A 116 -9.88 -5.26 5.30
CA ILE A 116 -10.45 -5.67 6.59
C ILE A 116 -10.34 -7.19 6.78
N ASP A 117 -10.58 -7.98 5.72
CA ASP A 117 -10.39 -9.43 5.77
C ASP A 117 -8.92 -9.82 6.03
N ALA A 118 -7.98 -9.18 5.34
CA ALA A 118 -6.55 -9.40 5.56
C ALA A 118 -6.09 -9.02 6.98
N VAL A 119 -6.65 -7.94 7.55
CA VAL A 119 -6.38 -7.49 8.92
C VAL A 119 -6.94 -8.49 9.94
N LYS A 120 -8.16 -9.00 9.73
CA LYS A 120 -8.73 -10.07 10.58
C LYS A 120 -7.84 -11.32 10.61
N GLY A 121 -7.17 -11.62 9.48
CA GLY A 121 -6.25 -12.73 9.34
C GLY A 121 -4.86 -12.55 10.00
N ILE A 122 -4.55 -11.39 10.57
CA ILE A 122 -3.24 -11.12 11.23
C ILE A 122 -3.06 -12.05 12.41
N THR A 123 -2.09 -12.97 12.37
CA THR A 123 -1.76 -13.80 13.54
C THR A 123 -1.00 -12.99 14.59
N PHE A 124 -0.81 -13.54 15.79
CA PHE A 124 0.04 -12.88 16.79
C PHE A 124 1.47 -12.66 16.28
N ASN A 125 2.06 -13.65 15.60
CA ASN A 125 3.41 -13.53 15.06
C ASN A 125 3.48 -12.44 13.99
N ASP A 126 2.47 -12.34 13.13
CA ASP A 126 2.36 -11.25 12.17
C ASP A 126 2.31 -9.90 12.89
N ALA A 127 1.48 -9.77 13.93
CA ALA A 127 1.36 -8.52 14.69
C ALA A 127 2.69 -8.11 15.34
N LYS A 128 3.43 -9.07 15.92
CA LYS A 128 4.76 -8.82 16.48
C LYS A 128 5.75 -8.40 15.39
N ASN A 129 5.75 -9.07 14.24
CA ASN A 129 6.66 -8.76 13.13
C ASN A 129 6.35 -7.40 12.51
N ILE A 130 5.07 -7.02 12.39
CA ILE A 130 4.67 -5.69 11.92
C ILE A 130 5.11 -4.63 12.93
N LEU A 131 4.87 -4.85 14.23
CA LEU A 131 5.23 -3.90 15.28
C LEU A 131 6.75 -3.72 15.39
N LEU A 132 7.55 -4.78 15.30
CA LEU A 132 9.00 -4.70 15.46
C LEU A 132 9.76 -4.53 14.13
N GLY A 133 9.04 -4.54 13.02
CA GLY A 133 9.60 -4.41 11.67
C GLY A 133 9.80 -2.96 11.26
N ASP A 134 10.24 -2.80 10.01
CA ASP A 134 10.51 -1.52 9.37
C ASP A 134 9.25 -0.62 9.29
N ASN A 135 9.46 0.64 8.90
CA ASN A 135 8.40 1.65 8.89
C ASN A 135 7.22 1.36 7.95
N ASP A 136 7.36 0.42 7.02
CA ASP A 136 6.34 -0.02 6.09
C ASP A 136 5.91 -1.50 6.29
N ALA A 137 6.26 -2.11 7.42
CA ALA A 137 6.03 -3.54 7.65
C ALA A 137 4.54 -3.95 7.54
N ALA A 138 3.61 -3.09 7.97
CA ALA A 138 2.18 -3.35 7.82
C ALA A 138 1.74 -3.21 6.36
N THR A 139 2.27 -2.22 5.65
CA THR A 139 2.02 -2.01 4.23
C THR A 139 2.50 -3.21 3.42
N GLN A 140 3.70 -3.72 3.69
CA GLN A 140 4.23 -4.93 3.04
C GLN A 140 3.40 -6.17 3.36
N TYR A 141 2.94 -6.31 4.60
CA TYR A 141 2.04 -7.40 4.98
C TYR A 141 0.74 -7.35 4.16
N LEU A 142 0.12 -6.17 4.08
CA LEU A 142 -1.15 -5.97 3.39
C LEU A 142 -0.99 -6.16 1.88
N SER A 143 0.04 -5.58 1.25
CA SER A 143 0.27 -5.70 -0.19
C SER A 143 0.39 -7.16 -0.62
N ASN A 144 1.26 -7.92 0.05
CA ASN A 144 1.49 -9.33 -0.24
C ASN A 144 0.23 -10.20 -0.11
N ARG A 145 -0.69 -9.86 0.80
CA ARG A 145 -1.93 -10.63 1.01
C ARG A 145 -3.09 -10.18 0.13
N THR A 146 -3.12 -8.94 -0.32
CA THR A 146 -4.31 -8.35 -0.94
C THR A 146 -4.17 -8.03 -2.42
N GLU A 147 -2.95 -7.95 -2.96
CA GLU A 147 -2.69 -7.47 -4.33
C GLU A 147 -3.49 -8.21 -5.39
N SER A 148 -3.45 -9.55 -5.39
CA SER A 148 -4.20 -10.33 -6.38
C SER A 148 -5.71 -10.15 -6.27
N ALA A 149 -6.25 -10.09 -5.05
CA ALA A 149 -7.69 -9.92 -4.82
C ALA A 149 -8.15 -8.50 -5.20
N LEU A 150 -7.37 -7.48 -4.85
CA LEU A 150 -7.63 -6.09 -5.21
C LEU A 150 -7.54 -5.89 -6.72
N TYR A 151 -6.52 -6.43 -7.38
CA TYR A 151 -6.40 -6.39 -8.84
C TYR A 151 -7.65 -6.99 -9.50
N ALA A 152 -8.08 -8.18 -9.06
CA ALA A 152 -9.25 -8.86 -9.59
C ALA A 152 -10.56 -8.09 -9.40
N LYS A 153 -10.65 -7.21 -8.37
CA LYS A 153 -11.80 -6.33 -8.13
C LYS A 153 -11.71 -5.01 -8.88
N PHE A 154 -10.54 -4.40 -8.93
CA PHE A 154 -10.33 -3.09 -9.54
C PHE A 154 -10.45 -3.15 -11.06
N ASN A 155 -9.81 -4.14 -11.68
CA ASN A 155 -9.74 -4.27 -13.13
C ASN A 155 -11.12 -4.19 -13.82
N PRO A 156 -12.15 -4.97 -13.43
CA PRO A 156 -13.46 -4.87 -14.06
C PRO A 156 -14.16 -3.53 -13.83
N VAL A 157 -13.95 -2.87 -12.69
CA VAL A 157 -14.53 -1.54 -12.42
C VAL A 157 -13.89 -0.50 -13.33
N ILE A 158 -12.56 -0.48 -13.40
CA ILE A 158 -11.77 0.41 -14.28
C ILE A 158 -12.17 0.21 -15.74
N LYS A 159 -12.25 -1.06 -16.18
CA LYS A 159 -12.66 -1.41 -17.54
C LYS A 159 -14.03 -0.84 -17.88
N ASN A 160 -14.99 -0.96 -16.96
CA ASN A 160 -16.33 -0.41 -17.12
C ASN A 160 -16.32 1.12 -17.15
N SER A 161 -15.49 1.79 -16.34
CA SER A 161 -15.34 3.24 -16.38
C SER A 161 -14.75 3.75 -17.69
N PHE A 162 -13.78 3.04 -18.28
CA PHE A 162 -13.26 3.37 -19.61
C PHE A 162 -14.22 3.09 -20.75
N ALA A 163 -14.96 1.98 -20.70
CA ALA A 163 -15.93 1.64 -21.73
C ALA A 163 -17.05 2.69 -21.85
N LYS A 164 -17.47 3.32 -20.74
CA LYS A 164 -18.48 4.39 -20.73
C LYS A 164 -18.06 5.62 -21.52
N VAL A 165 -16.76 5.87 -21.63
CA VAL A 165 -16.19 7.07 -22.27
C VAL A 165 -15.36 6.74 -23.52
N GLY A 166 -15.29 5.47 -23.91
CA GLY A 166 -14.53 4.99 -25.08
C GLY A 166 -13.01 5.13 -24.96
N ALA A 167 -12.47 5.24 -23.73
CA ALA A 167 -11.04 5.51 -23.51
C ALA A 167 -10.14 4.32 -23.90
N ASP A 168 -10.65 3.10 -23.76
CA ASP A 168 -9.94 1.86 -24.07
C ASP A 168 -9.56 1.75 -25.57
N GLN A 169 -10.51 2.05 -26.46
CA GLN A 169 -10.30 2.02 -27.90
C GLN A 169 -9.35 3.13 -28.36
N ILE A 170 -9.50 4.33 -27.82
CA ILE A 170 -8.66 5.48 -28.16
C ILE A 170 -7.21 5.19 -27.72
N TRP A 171 -7.02 4.68 -26.51
CA TRP A 171 -5.72 4.32 -25.99
C TRP A 171 -5.04 3.24 -26.81
N ALA A 172 -5.70 2.09 -27.01
CA ALA A 172 -5.10 0.99 -27.76
C ALA A 172 -4.66 1.42 -29.16
N ASN A 173 -5.48 2.21 -29.87
CA ASN A 173 -5.14 2.74 -31.18
C ASN A 173 -3.94 3.70 -31.15
N LEU A 174 -3.86 4.58 -30.15
CA LEU A 174 -2.75 5.52 -30.00
C LEU A 174 -1.45 4.78 -29.65
N ILE A 175 -1.50 3.88 -28.67
CA ILE A 175 -0.32 3.16 -28.17
C ILE A 175 0.22 2.19 -29.20
N ASN A 176 -0.63 1.47 -29.92
CA ASN A 176 -0.17 0.59 -31.00
C ASN A 176 0.55 1.37 -32.12
N LYS A 177 0.10 2.59 -32.43
CA LYS A 177 0.81 3.46 -33.38
C LYS A 177 2.11 3.98 -32.82
N TYR A 178 2.14 4.37 -31.54
CA TYR A 178 3.37 4.82 -30.87
C TYR A 178 4.42 3.70 -30.81
N ASN A 179 4.03 2.49 -30.38
CA ASN A 179 4.90 1.32 -30.29
C ASN A 179 5.41 0.83 -31.67
N ALA A 180 4.77 1.23 -32.77
CA ALA A 180 5.24 0.91 -34.12
C ALA A 180 6.39 1.83 -34.60
N ILE A 181 6.71 2.89 -33.85
CA ILE A 181 7.81 3.81 -34.19
C ILE A 181 9.15 3.14 -33.81
N PRO A 182 10.10 3.02 -34.74
CA PRO A 182 11.43 2.47 -34.42
C PRO A 182 12.16 3.34 -33.39
N PHE A 183 12.95 2.71 -32.52
CA PHE A 183 13.80 3.36 -31.51
C PHE A 183 13.03 4.04 -30.35
N THR A 184 11.77 3.67 -30.09
CA THR A 184 11.03 4.04 -28.87
C THR A 184 10.90 2.88 -27.89
N ASN A 185 10.66 3.17 -26.61
CA ASN A 185 10.30 2.14 -25.62
C ASN A 185 8.82 1.78 -25.75
N ASN A 186 8.50 0.50 -25.64
CA ASN A 186 7.12 0.02 -25.72
C ASN A 186 6.32 0.42 -24.48
N VAL A 187 5.08 0.85 -24.69
CA VAL A 187 4.10 1.16 -23.66
C VAL A 187 3.02 0.09 -23.63
N ASN A 188 2.46 -0.20 -22.45
CA ASN A 188 1.36 -1.15 -22.30
C ASN A 188 0.11 -0.68 -23.08
N PRO A 189 -0.34 -1.42 -24.11
CA PRO A 189 -1.53 -1.05 -24.87
C PRO A 189 -2.83 -1.34 -24.11
N ASP A 190 -2.79 -2.08 -22.99
CA ASP A 190 -3.94 -2.28 -22.12
C ASP A 190 -4.02 -1.16 -21.07
N LEU A 191 -4.90 -0.19 -21.34
CA LEU A 191 -5.15 0.92 -20.42
C LEU A 191 -5.70 0.44 -19.07
N THR A 192 -6.54 -0.61 -19.09
CA THR A 192 -7.18 -1.13 -17.89
C THR A 192 -6.12 -1.72 -16.96
N ASP A 193 -5.22 -2.53 -17.51
CA ASP A 193 -4.11 -3.12 -16.76
C ASP A 193 -3.20 -2.05 -16.16
N TYR A 194 -2.78 -1.06 -16.97
CA TYR A 194 -1.95 0.04 -16.51
C TYR A 194 -2.58 0.79 -15.33
N VAL A 195 -3.82 1.26 -15.48
CA VAL A 195 -4.50 2.04 -14.42
C VAL A 195 -4.83 1.17 -13.21
N THR A 196 -5.08 -0.13 -13.39
CA THR A 196 -5.25 -1.05 -12.25
C THR A 196 -3.98 -1.12 -11.41
N GLY A 197 -2.82 -1.28 -12.06
CA GLY A 197 -1.53 -1.29 -11.38
C GLY A 197 -1.22 0.02 -10.65
N GLU A 198 -1.45 1.16 -11.31
CA GLU A 198 -1.24 2.48 -10.70
C GLU A 198 -2.21 2.76 -9.54
N ALA A 199 -3.48 2.34 -9.65
CA ALA A 199 -4.44 2.44 -8.55
C ALA A 199 -4.00 1.63 -7.33
N LEU A 200 -3.54 0.39 -7.52
CA LEU A 200 -3.00 -0.44 -6.44
C LEU A 200 -1.79 0.22 -5.76
N LYS A 201 -0.82 0.70 -6.56
CA LYS A 201 0.34 1.45 -6.04
C LYS A 201 -0.10 2.66 -5.22
N GLY A 202 -1.09 3.42 -5.72
CA GLY A 202 -1.64 4.58 -5.02
C GLY A 202 -2.25 4.23 -3.68
N VAL A 203 -3.06 3.16 -3.62
CA VAL A 203 -3.66 2.67 -2.38
C VAL A 203 -2.60 2.29 -1.35
N TYR A 204 -1.62 1.47 -1.72
CA TYR A 204 -0.55 1.07 -0.81
C TYR A 204 0.33 2.26 -0.40
N LYS A 205 0.56 3.22 -1.30
CA LYS A 205 1.28 4.45 -0.98
C LYS A 205 0.59 5.24 0.12
N MET A 206 -0.73 5.38 0.08
CA MET A 206 -1.47 6.08 1.12
C MET A 206 -1.49 5.30 2.44
N ILE A 207 -1.56 3.98 2.40
CA ILE A 207 -1.44 3.13 3.60
C ILE A 207 -0.06 3.30 4.24
N ALA A 208 1.01 3.30 3.45
CA ALA A 208 2.37 3.53 3.95
C ALA A 208 2.53 4.90 4.61
N VAL A 209 1.88 5.93 4.05
CA VAL A 209 1.87 7.27 4.67
C VAL A 209 1.18 7.23 6.04
N GLU A 210 0.02 6.59 6.15
CA GLU A 210 -0.68 6.47 7.44
C GLU A 210 0.11 5.63 8.44
N GLU A 211 0.71 4.53 8.00
CA GLU A 211 1.56 3.68 8.84
C GLU A 211 2.73 4.48 9.42
N LEU A 212 3.43 5.24 8.56
CA LEU A 212 4.53 6.10 8.99
C LEU A 212 4.05 7.16 9.98
N GLU A 213 2.89 7.77 9.75
CA GLU A 213 2.32 8.74 10.68
C GLU A 213 2.01 8.14 12.06
N ILE A 214 1.46 6.92 12.12
CA ILE A 214 1.16 6.24 13.39
C ILE A 214 2.44 5.89 14.15
N ARG A 215 3.50 5.49 13.42
CA ARG A 215 4.82 5.18 14.00
C ARG A 215 5.47 6.43 14.59
N GLU A 216 5.56 7.51 13.80
CA GLU A 216 6.34 8.70 14.18
C GLU A 216 5.58 9.69 15.08
N LYS A 217 4.24 9.78 14.96
CA LYS A 217 3.45 10.81 15.64
C LYS A 217 2.50 10.19 16.67
N ALA A 218 2.77 10.42 17.95
CA ALA A 218 1.88 10.01 19.03
C ALA A 218 0.45 10.57 18.90
N SER A 219 0.26 11.73 18.25
CA SER A 219 -1.05 12.31 17.97
C SER A 219 -1.88 11.51 16.96
N SER A 220 -1.23 10.74 16.09
CA SER A 220 -1.90 9.86 15.12
C SER A 220 -2.37 8.55 15.74
N ARG A 221 -1.94 8.25 16.98
CA ARG A 221 -2.37 7.10 17.77
C ARG A 221 -3.66 7.46 18.52
N THR A 222 -4.78 7.49 17.79
CA THR A 222 -6.05 8.08 18.24
C THR A 222 -6.78 7.28 19.33
N THR A 223 -6.43 6.01 19.54
CA THR A 223 -7.05 5.16 20.58
C THR A 223 -6.07 4.85 21.71
N ASP A 224 -6.59 4.61 22.91
CA ASP A 224 -5.79 4.19 24.07
C ASP A 224 -5.01 2.91 23.78
N LEU A 225 -5.61 2.00 23.02
CA LEU A 225 -4.99 0.75 22.64
C LEU A 225 -3.85 0.97 21.65
N LEU A 226 -4.01 1.82 20.63
CA LEU A 226 -2.90 2.22 19.74
C LEU A 226 -1.74 2.84 20.50
N ARG A 227 -2.04 3.80 21.39
CA ARG A 227 -1.00 4.50 22.18
C ARG A 227 -0.19 3.51 23.00
N LYS A 228 -0.87 2.57 23.65
CA LYS A 228 -0.22 1.52 24.44
C LYS A 228 0.63 0.58 23.57
N VAL A 229 0.12 0.14 22.41
CA VAL A 229 0.84 -0.81 21.54
C VAL A 229 2.10 -0.19 20.94
N PHE A 230 2.03 1.04 20.44
CA PHE A 230 3.20 1.71 19.84
C PHE A 230 4.15 2.33 20.87
N ALA A 231 3.74 2.52 22.13
CA ALA A 231 4.67 2.88 23.22
C ALA A 231 5.72 1.79 23.51
N LEU A 232 5.56 0.58 22.96
CA LEU A 232 6.58 -0.47 23.03
C LEU A 232 7.74 -0.24 22.04
N GLN A 233 7.59 0.67 21.06
CA GLN A 233 8.63 1.06 20.11
C GLN A 233 9.44 2.28 20.58
N ASP A 234 8.85 3.13 21.43
CA ASP A 234 9.44 4.39 21.92
C ASP A 234 10.37 4.14 23.14
#